data_AF-A0A524EHA0-F1
#
_entry.id   AF-A0A524EHA0-F1
#
_cell.length_a   1.000
_cell.length_b   1.000
_cell.length_c   1.000
_cell.angle_alpha   90.00
_cell.angle_beta   90.00
_cell.angle_gamma   90.00
#
_symmetry.space_group_name_H-M   'P 1'
#
loop_
_entity.id
_entity.type
_entity.pdbx_description
1 polymer ?
#
loop_
_entity_poly.entity_id
_entity_poly.type
_entity_poly.pdbx_seq_one_letter_code
_entity_poly.pdbx_strand_id
1 'polypeptide(L)'
;MENNDNLEIIANKNLEIAINEKQIALESRKIAKIQIKKARAREELAQRGIEIAKIKRELTEKTKNLIKNKKAVKDLLEYSDKGLDIEESLANYNEKLAYVQIDIAEIHKKIAEIEKKLAEENKSLIQEKIKNAKEREKLGKKQLFYIQNVRSGENEEKKNAAKESYLSQQKVLNKSEQKILEKNEDMKKIQIKLSDSKKQLSLKLSEREKIKPLH
;
A
#
# COMPACT_ATOMS: atom_id res chain seq x y z
N MET A 1 -36.53 -14.70 -32.63
CA MET A 1 -35.64 -15.75 -32.06
C MET A 1 -34.24 -15.21 -31.76
N GLU A 2 -33.66 -14.35 -32.59
CA GLU A 2 -32.31 -13.77 -32.42
C GLU A 2 -31.99 -13.11 -31.04
N ASN A 3 -33.00 -12.60 -30.32
CA ASN A 3 -32.77 -11.90 -29.06
C ASN A 3 -32.50 -12.85 -27.86
N ASN A 4 -32.94 -14.11 -27.93
CA ASN A 4 -32.80 -15.06 -26.83
C ASN A 4 -31.45 -15.77 -26.84
N ASP A 5 -30.92 -16.08 -28.03
CA ASP A 5 -29.61 -16.71 -28.17
C ASP A 5 -28.49 -15.72 -27.77
N ASN A 6 -28.65 -14.44 -28.08
CA ASN A 6 -27.79 -13.37 -27.58
C ASN A 6 -27.83 -13.26 -26.04
N LEU A 7 -29.01 -13.39 -25.43
CA LEU A 7 -29.13 -13.39 -23.96
C LEU A 7 -28.46 -14.62 -23.32
N GLU A 8 -28.51 -15.78 -23.97
CA GLU A 8 -27.83 -17.00 -23.48
C GLU A 8 -26.32 -16.86 -23.52
N ILE A 9 -25.78 -16.31 -24.61
CA ILE A 9 -24.36 -15.98 -24.73
C ILE A 9 -23.94 -15.03 -23.61
N ILE A 10 -24.71 -13.97 -23.34
CA ILE A 10 -24.44 -13.02 -22.26
C ILE A 10 -24.48 -13.71 -20.89
N ALA A 11 -25.45 -14.60 -20.65
CA ALA A 11 -25.59 -15.32 -19.40
C ALA A 11 -24.38 -16.24 -19.13
N ASN A 12 -23.96 -17.01 -20.13
CA ASN A 12 -22.78 -17.87 -20.06
C ASN A 12 -21.51 -17.04 -19.83
N LYS A 13 -21.37 -15.92 -20.54
CA LYS A 13 -20.27 -14.98 -20.33
C LYS A 13 -20.26 -14.40 -18.92
N ASN A 14 -21.42 -14.07 -18.34
CA ASN A 14 -21.51 -13.61 -16.96
C ASN A 14 -21.04 -14.67 -15.96
N LEU A 15 -21.35 -15.95 -16.20
CA LEU A 15 -20.86 -17.07 -15.37
C LEU A 15 -19.33 -17.22 -15.49
N GLU A 16 -18.80 -17.17 -16.70
CA GLU A 16 -17.35 -17.25 -16.95
C GLU A 16 -16.61 -16.08 -16.28
N ILE A 17 -17.10 -14.84 -16.44
CA ILE A 17 -16.54 -13.66 -15.80
C ILE A 17 -16.58 -13.82 -14.28
N ALA A 18 -17.67 -14.32 -13.69
CA ALA A 18 -17.77 -14.53 -12.25
C ALA A 18 -16.71 -15.52 -11.72
N ILE A 19 -16.45 -16.61 -12.46
CA ILE A 19 -15.41 -17.60 -12.11
C ILE A 19 -14.03 -16.92 -12.13
N ASN A 20 -13.73 -16.20 -13.21
CA ASN A 20 -12.45 -15.51 -13.40
C ASN A 20 -12.25 -14.41 -12.33
N GLU A 21 -13.25 -13.57 -12.08
CA GLU A 21 -13.23 -12.54 -11.03
C GLU A 21 -12.93 -13.14 -9.65
N LYS A 22 -13.56 -14.28 -9.33
CA LYS A 22 -13.34 -14.99 -8.06
C LYS A 22 -11.91 -15.53 -7.94
N GLN A 23 -11.36 -16.11 -9.01
CA GLN A 23 -9.99 -16.61 -9.01
C GLN A 23 -8.97 -15.47 -8.82
N ILE A 24 -9.09 -14.40 -9.62
CA ILE A 24 -8.24 -13.21 -9.51
C ILE A 24 -8.31 -12.61 -8.10
N ALA A 25 -9.51 -12.54 -7.52
CA ALA A 25 -9.69 -12.01 -6.17
C ALA A 25 -9.01 -12.89 -5.10
N LEU A 26 -9.04 -14.22 -5.23
CA LEU A 26 -8.37 -15.13 -4.30
C LEU A 26 -6.85 -15.01 -4.36
N GLU A 27 -6.28 -14.88 -5.56
CA GLU A 27 -4.84 -14.64 -5.75
C GLU A 27 -4.44 -13.26 -5.19
N SER A 28 -5.22 -12.23 -5.52
CA SER A 28 -5.04 -10.88 -4.99
C SER A 28 -5.08 -10.85 -3.46
N ARG A 29 -5.93 -11.67 -2.82
CA ARG A 29 -6.00 -11.79 -1.35
C ARG A 29 -4.71 -12.32 -0.75
N LYS A 30 -4.04 -13.27 -1.42
CA LYS A 30 -2.72 -13.79 -0.98
C LYS A 30 -1.68 -12.68 -1.06
N ILE A 31 -1.66 -11.93 -2.17
CA ILE A 31 -0.75 -10.80 -2.37
C ILE A 31 -0.96 -9.73 -1.29
N ALA A 32 -2.21 -9.33 -1.02
CA ALA A 32 -2.51 -8.32 0.00
C ALA A 32 -1.99 -8.72 1.39
N LYS A 33 -2.10 -10.00 1.77
CA LYS A 33 -1.53 -10.50 3.04
C LYS A 33 -0.01 -10.35 3.10
N ILE A 34 0.69 -10.63 2.00
CA ILE A 34 2.15 -10.48 1.91
C ILE A 34 2.53 -9.00 2.00
N GLN A 35 1.78 -8.12 1.33
CA GLN A 35 2.00 -6.67 1.38
C GLN A 35 1.85 -6.12 2.79
N ILE A 36 0.85 -6.55 3.56
CA ILE A 36 0.70 -6.17 4.98
C ILE A 36 1.92 -6.60 5.80
N LYS A 37 2.39 -7.84 5.63
CA LYS A 37 3.58 -8.32 6.35
C LYS A 37 4.83 -7.49 6.00
N LYS A 38 5.02 -7.20 4.71
CA LYS A 38 6.14 -6.37 4.23
C LYS A 38 6.07 -4.96 4.81
N ALA A 39 4.89 -4.34 4.84
CA ALA A 39 4.70 -3.01 5.42
C ALA A 39 5.07 -2.98 6.90
N ARG A 40 4.63 -3.97 7.69
CA ARG A 40 4.98 -4.10 9.12
C ARG A 40 6.49 -4.26 9.34
N ALA A 41 7.13 -5.14 8.57
CA ALA A 41 8.58 -5.32 8.66
C ALA A 41 9.34 -4.02 8.33
N ARG A 42 8.83 -3.23 7.37
CA ARG A 42 9.40 -1.92 7.03
C ARG A 42 9.21 -0.89 8.14
N GLU A 43 8.05 -0.89 8.80
CA GLU A 43 7.75 -0.05 9.96
C GLU A 43 8.71 -0.36 11.11
N GLU A 44 8.92 -1.63 11.43
CA GLU A 44 9.88 -2.08 12.45
C GLU A 44 11.33 -1.67 12.11
N LEU A 45 11.74 -1.84 10.84
CA LEU A 45 13.06 -1.41 10.38
C LEU A 45 13.25 0.11 10.50
N ALA A 46 12.23 0.89 10.18
CA ALA A 46 12.25 2.34 10.32
C ALA A 46 12.40 2.75 11.80
N GLN A 47 11.66 2.10 12.70
CA GLN A 47 11.75 2.34 14.14
C GLN A 47 13.15 2.04 14.68
N ARG A 48 13.75 0.90 14.30
CA ARG A 48 15.15 0.58 14.64
C ARG A 48 16.14 1.59 14.08
N GLY A 49 15.88 2.10 12.86
CA GLY A 49 16.67 3.17 12.26
C GLY A 49 16.70 4.45 13.11
N ILE A 50 15.53 4.85 13.66
CA ILE A 50 15.41 5.98 14.58
C ILE A 50 16.22 5.73 15.86
N GLU A 51 16.10 4.54 16.46
CA GLU A 51 16.84 4.16 17.68
C GLU A 51 18.36 4.22 17.47
N ILE A 52 18.85 3.63 16.37
CA ILE A 52 20.27 3.66 16.01
C ILE A 52 20.75 5.11 15.84
N ALA A 53 19.96 5.97 15.18
CA ALA A 53 20.34 7.36 14.99
C ALA A 53 20.37 8.16 16.31
N LYS A 54 19.46 7.88 17.25
CA LYS A 54 19.50 8.45 18.61
C LYS A 54 20.76 8.04 19.36
N ILE A 55 21.11 6.75 19.35
CA ILE A 55 22.34 6.24 19.98
C ILE A 55 23.58 6.93 19.39
N LYS A 56 23.63 7.12 18.06
CA LYS A 56 24.73 7.85 17.40
C LYS A 56 24.83 9.30 17.87
N ARG A 57 23.71 9.98 18.12
CA ARG A 57 23.72 11.35 18.66
C ARG A 57 24.27 11.39 20.07
N GLU A 58 23.80 10.50 20.96
CA GLU A 58 24.30 10.39 22.33
C GLU A 58 25.80 10.09 22.35
N LEU A 59 26.27 9.18 21.49
CA LEU A 59 27.69 8.88 21.34
C LEU A 59 28.46 10.11 20.88
N THR A 60 27.93 10.86 19.92
CA THR A 60 28.55 12.08 19.39
C THR A 60 28.66 13.16 20.46
N GLU A 61 27.65 13.32 21.30
CA GLU A 61 27.67 14.25 22.43
C GLU A 61 28.73 13.87 23.48
N LYS A 62 28.84 12.56 23.80
CA LYS A 62 29.93 12.04 24.63
C LYS A 62 31.31 12.31 24.02
N THR A 63 31.46 12.13 22.70
CA THR A 63 32.70 12.45 21.98
C THR A 63 33.04 13.93 22.07
N LYS A 64 32.08 14.84 21.89
CA LYS A 64 32.29 16.28 22.05
C LYS A 64 32.74 16.65 23.46
N ASN A 65 32.14 16.04 24.49
CA ASN A 65 32.57 16.23 25.88
C ASN A 65 33.99 15.71 26.12
N LEU A 66 34.36 14.56 25.53
CA LEU A 66 35.73 14.04 25.61
C LEU A 66 36.73 14.99 24.95
N ILE A 67 36.41 15.53 23.76
CA ILE A 67 37.25 16.52 23.07
C ILE A 67 37.42 17.77 23.93
N LYS A 68 36.34 18.26 24.56
CA LYS A 68 36.41 19.40 25.50
C LYS A 68 37.36 19.12 26.67
N ASN A 69 37.29 17.92 27.24
CA ASN A 69 38.20 17.51 28.32
C ASN A 69 39.65 17.42 27.82
N LYS A 70 39.90 16.84 26.65
CA LYS A 70 41.24 16.79 26.03
C LYS A 70 41.82 18.19 25.80
N LYS A 71 41.00 19.13 25.31
CA LYS A 71 41.38 20.55 25.14
C LYS A 71 41.81 21.18 26.48
N ALA A 72 41.15 20.84 27.59
CA ALA A 72 41.47 21.37 28.91
C ALA A 72 42.79 20.84 29.50
N VAL A 73 43.23 19.63 29.11
CA VAL A 73 44.48 19.01 29.56
C VAL A 73 45.53 18.92 28.45
N LYS A 74 45.35 19.69 27.37
CA LYS A 74 46.11 19.56 26.13
C LYS A 74 47.62 19.68 26.34
N ASP A 75 48.06 20.70 27.06
CA ASP A 75 49.49 20.99 27.26
C ASP A 75 50.16 19.98 28.22
N LEU A 76 49.38 19.36 29.12
CA LEU A 76 49.85 18.32 30.05
C LEU A 76 50.05 16.97 29.37
N LEU A 77 49.25 16.66 28.37
CA LEU A 77 49.23 15.37 27.66
C LEU A 77 49.73 15.47 26.21
N GLU A 78 50.33 16.61 25.86
CA GLU A 78 50.93 16.89 24.55
C GLU A 78 49.99 16.61 23.35
N TYR A 79 48.68 16.87 23.52
CA TYR A 79 47.73 16.74 22.41
C TYR A 79 47.98 17.83 21.35
N SER A 80 48.05 17.43 20.08
CA SER A 80 48.14 18.39 18.98
C SER A 80 46.80 19.10 18.70
N ASP A 81 46.83 20.40 18.42
CA ASP A 81 45.64 21.17 17.99
C ASP A 81 45.00 20.52 16.75
N LYS A 82 45.83 20.19 15.77
CA LYS A 82 45.39 19.56 14.52
C LYS A 82 44.61 18.26 14.78
N GLY A 83 45.04 17.44 15.74
CA GLY A 83 44.33 16.21 16.11
C GLY A 83 42.96 16.50 16.73
N LEU A 84 42.89 17.48 17.64
CA LEU A 84 41.64 17.87 18.30
C LEU A 84 40.63 18.51 17.32
N ASP A 85 41.12 19.30 16.36
CA ASP A 85 40.29 19.90 15.31
C ASP A 85 39.71 18.84 14.35
N ILE A 86 40.49 17.80 14.02
CA ILE A 86 40.01 16.66 13.23
C ILE A 86 38.92 15.90 14.00
N GLU A 87 39.13 15.62 15.29
CA GLU A 87 38.13 14.94 16.14
C GLU A 87 36.83 15.76 16.22
N GLU A 88 36.93 17.07 16.40
CA GLU A 88 35.78 17.99 16.46
C GLU A 88 35.02 18.05 15.13
N SER A 89 35.74 18.13 14.02
CA SER A 89 35.17 18.08 12.67
C SER A 89 34.41 16.79 12.42
N LEU A 90 34.99 15.63 12.79
CA LEU A 90 34.33 14.34 12.69
C LEU A 90 33.10 14.23 13.58
N ALA A 91 33.15 14.75 14.81
CA ALA A 91 32.00 14.78 15.70
C ALA A 91 30.85 15.62 15.10
N ASN A 92 31.16 16.80 14.53
CA ASN A 92 30.18 17.66 13.88
C ASN A 92 29.60 17.02 12.60
N TYR A 93 30.42 16.31 11.82
CA TYR A 93 29.96 15.52 10.68
C TYR A 93 28.98 14.41 11.11
N ASN A 94 29.35 13.63 12.12
CA ASN A 94 28.53 12.52 12.62
C ASN A 94 27.20 12.99 13.19
N GLU A 95 27.19 14.14 13.87
CA GLU A 95 25.96 14.76 14.37
C GLU A 95 25.01 15.12 13.22
N LYS A 96 25.49 15.84 12.20
CA LYS A 96 24.69 16.20 11.02
C LYS A 96 24.14 14.96 10.31
N LEU A 97 24.98 13.94 10.15
CA LEU A 97 24.57 12.67 9.55
C LEU A 97 23.46 11.99 10.35
N ALA A 98 23.55 12.01 11.68
CA ALA A 98 22.56 11.40 12.55
C ALA A 98 21.20 12.12 12.48
N TYR A 99 21.18 13.46 12.39
CA TYR A 99 19.94 14.21 12.16
C TYR A 99 19.23 13.80 10.87
N VAL A 100 19.95 13.77 9.74
CA VAL A 100 19.36 13.37 8.45
C VAL A 100 18.94 11.89 8.46
N GLN A 101 19.63 11.02 9.20
CA GLN A 101 19.21 9.63 9.38
C GLN A 101 17.88 9.49 10.12
N ILE A 102 17.60 10.35 11.10
CA ILE A 102 16.29 10.40 11.79
C ILE A 102 15.20 10.77 10.79
N ASP A 103 15.38 11.86 10.03
CA ASP A 103 14.41 12.32 9.03
C ASP A 103 14.09 11.22 8.00
N ILE A 104 15.13 10.54 7.49
CA ILE A 104 14.97 9.42 6.54
C ILE A 104 14.17 8.28 7.16
N ALA A 105 14.46 7.93 8.41
CA ALA A 105 13.78 6.85 9.11
C ALA A 105 12.30 7.20 9.38
N GLU A 106 12.01 8.45 9.74
CA GLU A 106 10.63 8.94 9.89
C GLU A 106 9.84 8.89 8.57
N ILE A 107 10.46 9.28 7.45
CA ILE A 107 9.82 9.15 6.13
C ILE A 107 9.59 7.68 5.79
N HIS A 108 10.53 6.78 6.09
CA HIS A 108 10.34 5.35 5.91
C HIS A 108 9.17 4.80 6.72
N LYS A 109 9.01 5.26 7.97
CA LYS A 109 7.87 4.90 8.83
C LYS A 109 6.56 5.34 8.21
N LYS A 110 6.47 6.60 7.77
CA LYS A 110 5.29 7.13 7.07
C LYS A 110 4.96 6.35 5.80
N ILE A 111 5.97 5.99 5.00
CA ILE A 111 5.79 5.14 3.82
C ILE A 111 5.19 3.78 4.21
N ALA A 112 5.72 3.14 5.26
CA ALA A 112 5.24 1.86 5.73
C ALA A 112 3.77 1.93 6.22
N GLU A 113 3.40 2.98 6.94
CA GLU A 113 2.02 3.24 7.37
C GLU A 113 1.06 3.39 6.18
N ILE A 114 1.47 4.14 5.14
CA ILE A 114 0.68 4.29 3.90
C ILE A 114 0.59 2.95 3.15
N GLU A 115 1.68 2.18 3.05
CA GLU A 115 1.70 0.86 2.41
C GLU A 115 0.77 -0.13 3.14
N LYS A 116 0.73 -0.09 4.47
CA LYS A 116 -0.19 -0.88 5.30
C LYS A 116 -1.63 -0.50 5.03
N LYS A 117 -1.96 0.80 5.05
CA LYS A 117 -3.31 1.30 4.74
C LYS A 117 -3.74 0.90 3.32
N LEU A 118 -2.85 1.02 2.34
CA LEU A 118 -3.13 0.61 0.96
C LEU A 118 -3.44 -0.89 0.86
N ALA A 119 -2.69 -1.73 1.57
CA ALA A 119 -2.91 -3.17 1.56
C ALA A 119 -4.20 -3.59 2.29
N GLU A 120 -4.57 -2.88 3.36
CA GLU A 120 -5.86 -3.05 4.05
C GLU A 120 -7.04 -2.65 3.17
N GLU A 121 -6.95 -1.52 2.47
CA GLU A 121 -7.99 -1.08 1.53
C GLU A 121 -8.10 -2.03 0.33
N ASN A 122 -6.97 -2.51 -0.18
CA ASN A 122 -6.95 -3.53 -1.23
C ASN A 122 -7.63 -4.83 -0.76
N LYS A 123 -7.39 -5.26 0.47
CA LYS A 123 -8.08 -6.42 1.06
C LYS A 123 -9.60 -6.20 1.12
N SER A 124 -10.05 -4.99 1.47
CA SER A 124 -11.47 -4.63 1.46
C SER A 124 -12.05 -4.64 0.04
N LEU A 125 -11.36 -4.03 -0.93
CA LEU A 125 -11.73 -4.05 -2.35
C LEU A 125 -11.87 -5.49 -2.88
N ILE A 126 -10.95 -6.38 -2.52
CA ILE A 126 -10.99 -7.80 -2.91
C ILE A 126 -12.23 -8.49 -2.35
N GLN A 127 -12.66 -8.17 -1.12
CA GLN A 127 -13.90 -8.71 -0.56
C GLN A 127 -15.13 -8.24 -1.34
N GLU A 128 -15.16 -6.97 -1.75
CA GLU A 128 -16.24 -6.44 -2.60
C GLU A 128 -16.21 -7.09 -4.01
N LYS A 129 -15.04 -7.29 -4.61
CA LYS A 129 -14.91 -8.03 -5.89
C LYS A 129 -15.43 -9.47 -5.80
N ILE A 130 -15.20 -10.17 -4.69
CA ILE A 130 -15.76 -11.52 -4.47
C ILE A 130 -17.29 -11.47 -4.34
N LYS A 131 -17.84 -10.46 -3.65
CA LYS A 131 -19.29 -10.28 -3.58
C LYS A 131 -19.87 -9.99 -4.96
N ASN A 132 -19.25 -9.09 -5.72
CA ASN A 132 -19.62 -8.76 -7.09
C ASN A 132 -19.65 -9.98 -8.00
N ALA A 133 -18.61 -10.81 -7.95
CA ALA A 133 -18.54 -12.06 -8.69
C ALA A 133 -19.74 -12.98 -8.37
N LYS A 134 -20.13 -13.09 -7.08
CA LYS A 134 -21.32 -13.86 -6.68
C LYS A 134 -22.62 -13.25 -7.22
N GLU A 135 -22.75 -11.93 -7.22
CA GLU A 135 -23.92 -11.26 -7.78
C GLU A 135 -23.99 -11.41 -9.30
N ARG A 136 -22.85 -11.42 -9.99
CA ARG A 136 -22.76 -11.70 -11.43
C ARG A 136 -23.09 -13.16 -11.75
N GLU A 137 -22.63 -14.09 -10.92
CA GLU A 137 -22.99 -15.51 -11.03
C GLU A 137 -24.51 -15.72 -10.89
N LYS A 138 -25.13 -15.09 -9.88
CA LYS A 138 -26.59 -15.11 -9.70
C LYS A 138 -27.31 -14.50 -10.90
N LEU A 139 -26.80 -13.40 -11.46
CA LEU A 139 -27.36 -12.78 -12.66
C LEU A 139 -27.34 -13.77 -13.83
N GLY A 140 -26.20 -14.40 -14.12
CA GLY A 140 -26.08 -15.40 -15.19
C GLY A 140 -27.07 -16.55 -15.01
N LYS A 141 -27.20 -17.09 -13.80
CA LYS A 141 -28.20 -18.15 -13.48
C LYS A 141 -29.64 -17.70 -13.72
N LYS A 142 -30.00 -16.48 -13.31
CA LYS A 142 -31.34 -15.93 -13.52
C LYS A 142 -31.63 -15.63 -15.00
N GLN A 143 -30.63 -15.20 -15.75
CA GLN A 143 -30.75 -15.01 -17.20
C GLN A 143 -31.01 -16.35 -17.91
N LEU A 144 -30.24 -17.40 -17.59
CA LEU A 144 -30.47 -18.75 -18.12
C LEU A 144 -31.86 -19.27 -17.75
N PHE A 145 -32.30 -19.06 -16.51
CA PHE A 145 -33.64 -19.46 -16.08
C PHE A 145 -34.74 -18.75 -16.88
N TYR A 146 -34.62 -17.44 -17.12
CA TYR A 146 -35.56 -16.72 -17.98
C TYR A 146 -35.58 -17.28 -19.41
N ILE A 147 -34.41 -17.51 -20.01
CA ILE A 147 -34.30 -18.08 -21.37
C ILE A 147 -34.95 -19.46 -21.44
N GLN A 148 -34.75 -20.30 -20.42
CA GLN A 148 -35.38 -21.61 -20.33
C GLN A 148 -36.90 -21.51 -20.35
N ASN A 149 -37.49 -20.64 -19.53
CA ASN A 149 -38.95 -20.41 -19.49
C ASN A 149 -39.49 -19.89 -20.83
N VAL A 150 -38.72 -19.05 -21.54
CA VAL A 150 -39.11 -18.56 -22.86
C VAL A 150 -39.07 -19.68 -23.90
N ARG A 151 -38.04 -20.54 -23.87
CA ARG A 151 -37.88 -21.68 -24.80
C ARG A 151 -38.88 -22.81 -24.56
N SER A 152 -39.21 -23.10 -23.31
CA SER A 152 -40.19 -24.14 -22.95
C SER A 152 -41.64 -23.74 -23.19
N GLY A 153 -41.89 -22.51 -23.65
CA GLY A 153 -43.25 -22.04 -23.93
C GLY A 153 -44.11 -21.87 -22.68
N GLU A 154 -43.49 -21.59 -21.52
CA GLU A 154 -44.22 -21.36 -20.26
C GLU A 154 -45.21 -20.19 -20.38
N ASN A 155 -46.16 -20.12 -19.45
CA ASN A 155 -47.15 -19.05 -19.46
C ASN A 155 -46.49 -17.65 -19.29
N GLU A 156 -47.18 -16.61 -19.76
CA GLU A 156 -46.62 -15.24 -19.75
C GLU A 156 -46.36 -14.72 -18.34
N GLU A 157 -47.14 -15.14 -17.34
CA GLU A 157 -46.91 -14.78 -15.94
C GLU A 157 -45.55 -15.27 -15.44
N LYS A 158 -45.21 -16.54 -15.68
CA LYS A 158 -43.90 -17.10 -15.28
C LYS A 158 -42.74 -16.48 -16.04
N LYS A 159 -42.90 -16.22 -17.35
CA LYS A 159 -41.89 -15.52 -18.14
C LYS A 159 -41.62 -14.11 -17.60
N ASN A 160 -42.67 -13.36 -17.28
CA ASN A 160 -42.56 -12.02 -16.72
C ASN A 160 -41.94 -12.03 -15.32
N ALA A 161 -42.32 -12.97 -14.45
CA ALA A 161 -41.70 -13.13 -13.14
C ALA A 161 -40.20 -13.45 -13.24
N ALA A 162 -39.81 -14.35 -14.14
CA ALA A 162 -38.40 -14.66 -14.40
C ALA A 162 -37.65 -13.44 -14.97
N LYS A 163 -38.32 -12.66 -15.84
CA LYS A 163 -37.80 -11.42 -16.41
C LYS A 163 -37.49 -10.37 -15.35
N GLU A 164 -38.45 -10.10 -14.48
CA GLU A 164 -38.31 -9.16 -13.37
C GLU A 164 -37.23 -9.61 -12.37
N SER A 165 -37.15 -10.92 -12.10
CA SER A 165 -36.13 -11.48 -11.23
C SER A 165 -34.71 -11.27 -11.78
N TYR A 166 -34.47 -11.44 -13.08
CA TYR A 166 -33.15 -11.15 -13.65
C TYR A 166 -32.88 -9.63 -13.70
N LEU A 167 -33.86 -8.80 -14.06
CA LEU A 167 -33.69 -7.34 -14.13
C LEU A 167 -33.39 -6.72 -12.76
N SER A 168 -34.06 -7.20 -11.72
CA SER A 168 -33.78 -6.78 -10.34
C SER A 168 -32.36 -7.18 -9.91
N GLN A 169 -31.90 -8.38 -10.28
CA GLN A 169 -30.53 -8.82 -10.03
C GLN A 169 -29.49 -7.97 -10.79
N GLN A 170 -29.79 -7.57 -12.03
CA GLN A 170 -28.92 -6.66 -12.80
C GLN A 170 -28.72 -5.34 -12.06
N LYS A 171 -29.79 -4.77 -11.48
CA LYS A 171 -29.68 -3.54 -10.67
C LYS A 171 -28.81 -3.73 -9.43
N VAL A 172 -28.86 -4.90 -8.79
CA VAL A 172 -27.99 -5.24 -7.65
C VAL A 172 -26.54 -5.32 -8.08
N LEU A 173 -26.25 -5.98 -9.20
CA LEU A 173 -24.89 -6.07 -9.75
C LEU A 173 -24.32 -4.69 -10.05
N ASN A 174 -25.06 -3.83 -10.75
CA ASN A 174 -24.61 -2.49 -11.11
C ASN A 174 -24.25 -1.65 -9.86
N LYS A 175 -25.04 -1.76 -8.78
CA LYS A 175 -24.72 -1.09 -7.49
C LYS A 175 -23.44 -1.63 -6.85
N SER A 176 -23.18 -2.93 -6.96
CA SER A 176 -21.95 -3.55 -6.48
C SER A 176 -20.73 -3.08 -7.28
N GLU A 177 -20.86 -2.99 -8.61
CA GLU A 177 -19.81 -2.47 -9.50
C GLU A 177 -19.47 -1.00 -9.19
N GLN A 178 -20.47 -0.17 -8.90
CA GLN A 178 -20.26 1.22 -8.50
C GLN A 178 -19.45 1.33 -7.20
N LYS A 179 -19.76 0.51 -6.19
CA LYS A 179 -18.97 0.48 -4.93
C LYS A 179 -17.52 0.07 -5.15
N ILE A 180 -17.27 -0.86 -6.07
CA ILE A 180 -15.91 -1.25 -6.46
C ILE A 180 -15.18 -0.07 -7.11
N LEU A 181 -15.86 0.69 -7.97
CA LEU A 181 -15.30 1.87 -8.61
C LEU A 181 -14.90 2.94 -7.58
N GLU A 182 -15.80 3.29 -6.66
CA GLU A 182 -15.53 4.24 -5.56
C GLU A 182 -14.31 3.82 -4.73
N LYS A 183 -14.21 2.55 -4.35
CA LYS A 183 -13.04 2.03 -3.62
C LYS A 183 -11.75 2.11 -4.43
N ASN A 184 -11.80 1.86 -5.74
CA ASN A 184 -10.62 2.02 -6.59
C ASN A 184 -10.14 3.47 -6.62
N GLU A 185 -11.05 4.45 -6.63
CA GLU A 185 -10.70 5.87 -6.58
C GLU A 185 -10.03 6.24 -5.25
N ASP A 186 -10.53 5.73 -4.13
CA ASP A 186 -9.90 5.94 -2.83
C ASP A 186 -8.50 5.31 -2.76
N MET A 187 -8.31 4.13 -3.34
CA MET A 187 -6.97 3.54 -3.46
C MET A 187 -6.02 4.42 -4.28
N LYS A 188 -6.48 5.03 -5.37
CA LYS A 188 -5.65 5.96 -6.17
C LYS A 188 -5.19 7.15 -5.33
N LYS A 189 -6.06 7.72 -4.48
CA LYS A 189 -5.69 8.81 -3.57
C LYS A 189 -4.59 8.37 -2.58
N ILE A 190 -4.65 7.14 -2.07
CA ILE A 190 -3.61 6.58 -1.19
C ILE A 190 -2.29 6.39 -1.96
N GLN A 191 -2.35 5.90 -3.20
CA GLN A 191 -1.17 5.73 -4.06
C GLN A 191 -0.46 7.05 -4.37
N ILE A 192 -1.20 8.14 -4.57
CA ILE A 192 -0.64 9.48 -4.74
C ILE A 192 0.16 9.88 -3.49
N LYS A 193 -0.42 9.74 -2.30
CA LYS A 193 0.27 10.03 -1.02
C LYS A 193 1.55 9.18 -0.85
N LEU A 194 1.50 7.92 -1.27
CA LEU A 194 2.67 7.03 -1.25
C LEU A 194 3.77 7.54 -2.19
N SER A 195 3.40 7.96 -3.40
CA SER A 195 4.32 8.54 -4.39
C SER A 195 5.00 9.79 -3.85
N ASP A 196 4.24 10.69 -3.24
CA ASP A 196 4.79 11.93 -2.67
C ASP A 196 5.76 11.64 -1.51
N SER A 197 5.43 10.68 -0.65
CA SER A 197 6.34 10.28 0.45
C SER A 197 7.63 9.64 -0.07
N LYS A 198 7.56 8.89 -1.19
CA LYS A 198 8.76 8.35 -1.86
C LYS A 198 9.61 9.44 -2.50
N LYS A 199 9.00 10.49 -3.05
CA LYS A 199 9.73 11.67 -3.54
C LYS A 199 10.45 12.39 -2.40
N GLN A 200 9.77 12.60 -1.27
CA GLN A 200 10.37 13.18 -0.06
C GLN A 200 11.58 12.35 0.42
N LEU A 201 11.45 11.02 0.43
CA LEU A 201 12.56 10.14 0.78
C LEU A 201 13.76 10.32 -0.16
N SER A 202 13.51 10.36 -1.48
CA SER A 202 14.56 10.56 -2.48
C SER A 202 15.33 11.86 -2.26
N LEU A 203 14.60 12.95 -1.98
CA LEU A 203 15.20 14.25 -1.67
C LEU A 203 16.08 14.20 -0.41
N LYS A 204 15.61 13.55 0.66
CA LYS A 204 16.38 13.39 1.90
C LYS A 204 17.60 12.48 1.75
N LEU A 205 17.51 11.45 0.91
CA LEU A 205 18.68 10.62 0.58
C LEU A 205 19.75 11.45 -0.17
N SER A 206 19.34 12.30 -1.10
CA SER A 206 20.27 13.23 -1.77
C SER A 206 20.88 14.25 -0.81
N GLU A 207 20.11 14.75 0.17
CA GLU A 207 20.65 15.61 1.24
C GLU A 207 21.75 14.89 2.03
N ARG A 208 21.51 13.63 2.41
CA ARG A 208 22.49 12.81 3.12
C ARG A 208 23.79 12.64 2.33
N GLU A 209 23.71 12.41 1.03
CA GLU A 209 24.89 12.23 0.16
C GLU A 209 25.77 13.49 0.05
N LYS A 210 25.19 14.67 0.28
CA LYS A 210 25.91 15.95 0.28
C LYS A 210 26.68 16.20 1.57
N ILE A 211 26.40 15.45 2.64
CA ILE A 211 27.14 15.55 3.90
C ILE A 211 28.48 14.85 3.69
N LYS A 212 29.56 15.63 3.60
CA LYS A 212 30.93 15.14 3.42
C LYS A 212 31.76 15.40 4.69
N PRO A 213 32.68 14.49 5.07
CA PRO A 213 33.68 14.82 6.07
C PRO A 213 34.56 15.94 5.53
N LEU A 214 34.91 16.92 6.37
CA LEU A 214 35.94 17.90 6.03
C LEU A 214 37.28 17.15 6.02
N HIS A 215 37.98 17.18 4.87
CA HIS A 215 39.32 16.63 4.68
C HIS A 215 40.39 17.62 5.13
#